data_AF-N4U2L0-F1
#
_entry.id   AF-N4U2L0-F1
#
_cell.length_a   1.000
_cell.length_b   1.000
_cell.length_c   1.000
_cell.angle_alpha   90.00
_cell.angle_beta   90.00
_cell.angle_gamma   90.00
#
_symmetry.space_group_name_H-M   'P 1'
#
loop_
_entity.id
_entity.type
_entity.pdbx_description
1 polymer ?
#
loop_
_entity_poly.entity_id
_entity_poly.type
_entity_poly.pdbx_seq_one_letter_code
_entity_poly.pdbx_strand_id
1 'polypeptide(L)'
;MPKSINALMSLKSTTPEDLLDEPGTDISIRHKDIYDTAPAKVLERGQTFFEAIYGKISRRIMGQLDRSGAPDLGLLARLTYGYVLSNTDVLTPAETSFVLIASLIPQDVNPQLKGHLRGALNGGASVDEVRAVRDVVIKICEASGMKRLEEDAIGGWGWRSEVANV
;
A
#
# COMPACT_ATOMS: atom_id res chain seq x y z
N MET A 1 -4.02 6.04 -7.79
CA MET A 1 -4.46 7.45 -7.77
C MET A 1 -5.95 7.63 -7.98
N PRO A 2 -6.59 7.28 -9.13
CA PRO A 2 -8.03 7.56 -9.31
C PRO A 2 -8.94 6.92 -8.27
N LYS A 3 -8.72 5.63 -7.94
CA LYS A 3 -9.46 4.94 -6.86
C LYS A 3 -9.29 5.62 -5.50
N SER A 4 -8.08 6.10 -5.19
CA SER A 4 -7.78 6.80 -3.93
C SER A 4 -8.52 8.13 -3.83
N ILE A 5 -8.60 8.89 -4.93
CA ILE A 5 -9.38 10.13 -4.99
C ILE A 5 -10.84 9.84 -4.68
N ASN A 6 -11.45 8.89 -5.40
CA ASN A 6 -12.86 8.55 -5.19
C ASN A 6 -13.11 8.03 -3.77
N ALA A 7 -12.23 7.14 -3.26
CA ALA A 7 -12.36 6.60 -1.92
C ALA A 7 -12.28 7.68 -0.83
N LEU A 8 -11.35 8.64 -0.94
CA LEU A 8 -11.23 9.73 0.02
C LEU A 8 -12.41 10.71 -0.07
N MET A 9 -12.96 10.96 -1.27
CA MET A 9 -14.17 11.77 -1.41
C MET A 9 -15.40 11.07 -0.82
N SER A 10 -15.54 9.76 -1.01
CA SER A 10 -16.58 8.97 -0.36
C SER A 10 -16.42 8.97 1.17
N LEU A 11 -15.20 8.74 1.68
CA LEU A 11 -14.90 8.79 3.11
C LEU A 11 -15.32 10.16 3.69
N LYS A 12 -14.88 11.26 3.06
CA LYS A 12 -15.23 12.62 3.44
C LYS A 12 -16.76 12.82 3.56
N SER A 13 -17.54 12.26 2.64
CA SER A 13 -19.01 12.42 2.65
C SER A 13 -19.70 11.75 3.85
N THR A 14 -19.01 10.86 4.54
CA THR A 14 -19.53 10.12 5.70
C THR A 14 -18.80 10.43 7.00
N THR A 15 -17.71 11.20 6.96
CA THR A 15 -16.95 11.61 8.13
C THR A 15 -17.64 12.82 8.78
N PRO A 16 -17.93 12.79 10.09
CA PRO A 16 -18.43 13.94 10.84
C PRO A 16 -17.57 15.20 10.65
N GLU A 17 -18.19 16.37 10.61
CA GLU A 17 -17.50 17.65 10.33
C GLU A 17 -16.39 17.96 11.34
N ASP A 18 -16.57 17.57 12.61
CA ASP A 18 -15.59 17.74 13.69
C ASP A 18 -14.36 16.82 13.58
N LEU A 19 -14.40 15.84 12.68
CA LEU A 19 -13.29 14.95 12.34
C LEU A 19 -12.66 15.26 10.97
N LEU A 20 -13.11 16.33 10.29
CA LEU A 20 -12.55 16.78 9.03
C LEU A 20 -11.58 17.95 9.24
N ASP A 21 -10.41 17.87 8.60
CA ASP A 21 -9.47 18.98 8.51
C ASP A 21 -10.11 20.20 7.81
N GLU A 22 -9.81 21.41 8.29
CA GLU A 22 -10.30 22.65 7.69
C GLU A 22 -9.63 22.88 6.33
N PRO A 23 -10.40 23.01 5.23
CA PRO A 23 -9.83 23.16 3.89
C PRO A 23 -8.87 24.35 3.79
N GLY A 24 -7.62 24.08 3.41
CA GLY A 24 -6.62 25.10 3.12
C GLY A 24 -5.89 25.67 4.34
N THR A 25 -6.14 25.14 5.53
CA THR A 25 -5.41 25.53 6.76
C THR A 25 -4.22 24.62 7.03
N ASP A 26 -4.34 23.34 6.67
CA ASP A 26 -3.30 22.35 6.92
C ASP A 26 -2.33 22.18 5.74
N ILE A 27 -1.05 22.30 6.05
CA ILE A 27 0.04 21.94 5.16
C ILE A 27 0.26 20.43 5.32
N SER A 28 0.27 19.69 4.21
CA SER A 28 0.59 18.27 4.23
C SER A 28 1.89 18.03 5.00
N ILE A 29 1.90 17.03 5.90
CA ILE A 29 3.13 16.60 6.60
C ILE A 29 4.27 16.22 5.65
N ARG A 30 3.96 15.98 4.37
CA ARG A 30 4.92 15.69 3.30
C ARG A 30 5.54 16.95 2.69
N HIS A 31 5.10 18.15 3.07
CA HIS A 31 5.68 19.41 2.59
C HIS A 31 7.20 19.45 2.79
N LYS A 32 7.66 19.01 3.97
CA LYS A 32 9.09 18.92 4.28
C LYS A 32 9.85 18.01 3.30
N ASP A 33 9.23 16.93 2.83
CA ASP A 33 9.88 15.99 1.90
C ASP A 33 9.99 16.61 0.50
N ILE A 34 9.08 17.52 0.13
CA ILE A 34 9.03 18.17 -1.19
C ILE A 34 9.94 19.42 -1.25
N TYR A 35 9.92 20.26 -0.22
CA TYR A 35 10.52 21.60 -0.28
C TYR A 35 11.77 21.76 0.60
N ASP A 36 11.84 21.07 1.74
CA ASP A 36 12.88 21.30 2.74
C ASP A 36 13.97 20.21 2.75
N THR A 37 13.62 18.99 2.37
CA THR A 37 14.50 17.82 2.40
C THR A 37 15.12 17.59 1.03
N ALA A 38 16.44 17.45 0.99
CA ALA A 38 17.15 17.12 -0.25
C ALA A 38 16.58 15.82 -0.88
N PRO A 39 16.19 15.83 -2.17
CA PRO A 39 15.57 14.67 -2.83
C PRO A 39 16.34 13.36 -2.67
N ALA A 40 17.68 13.42 -2.70
CA ALA A 40 18.53 12.25 -2.49
C ALA A 40 18.30 11.57 -1.13
N LYS A 41 18.06 12.34 -0.06
CA LYS A 41 17.75 11.79 1.28
C LYS A 41 16.37 11.14 1.33
N VAL A 42 15.39 11.71 0.64
CA VAL A 42 14.04 11.13 0.55
C VAL A 42 14.09 9.79 -0.20
N LEU A 43 14.85 9.73 -1.30
CA LEU A 43 15.04 8.50 -2.07
C LEU A 43 15.85 7.45 -1.31
N GLU A 44 16.87 7.85 -0.53
CA GLU A 44 17.62 6.95 0.35
C GLU A 44 16.72 6.35 1.43
N ARG A 45 15.92 7.17 2.13
CA ARG A 45 14.91 6.69 3.08
C ARG A 45 13.93 5.70 2.42
N GLY A 46 13.49 6.01 1.21
CA GLY A 46 12.66 5.13 0.38
C GLY A 46 13.29 3.77 0.12
N GLN A 47 14.58 3.77 -0.27
CA GLN A 47 15.35 2.56 -0.51
C GLN A 47 15.48 1.72 0.76
N THR A 48 15.84 2.34 1.89
CA THR A 48 15.93 1.66 3.19
C THR A 48 14.60 1.04 3.60
N PHE A 49 13.49 1.78 3.43
CA PHE A 49 12.16 1.26 3.75
C PHE A 49 11.78 0.08 2.84
N PHE A 50 12.02 0.18 1.53
CA PHE A 50 11.79 -0.91 0.59
C PHE A 50 12.59 -2.16 0.96
N GLU A 51 13.85 -2.00 1.34
CA GLU A 51 14.71 -3.10 1.79
C GLU A 51 14.23 -3.73 3.10
N ALA A 52 13.73 -2.94 4.04
CA ALA A 52 13.14 -3.46 5.27
C ALA A 52 11.88 -4.31 4.99
N ILE A 53 10.99 -3.83 4.11
CA ILE A 53 9.75 -4.54 3.73
C ILE A 53 10.06 -5.85 3.02
N TYR A 54 10.88 -5.83 1.96
CA TYR A 54 11.11 -7.01 1.12
C TYR A 54 12.29 -7.87 1.55
N GLY A 55 13.12 -7.40 2.49
CA GLY A 55 14.27 -8.12 3.02
C GLY A 55 15.19 -8.65 1.92
N LYS A 56 15.55 -9.93 2.00
CA LYS A 56 16.54 -10.58 1.11
C LYS A 56 16.19 -10.52 -0.37
N ILE A 57 14.91 -10.36 -0.74
CA ILE A 57 14.47 -10.36 -2.13
C ILE A 57 14.34 -8.96 -2.74
N SER A 58 14.54 -7.89 -1.94
CA SER A 58 14.39 -6.50 -2.38
C SER A 58 15.16 -6.19 -3.68
N ARG A 59 16.46 -6.52 -3.72
CA ARG A 59 17.32 -6.31 -4.90
C ARG A 59 16.82 -7.05 -6.14
N ARG A 60 16.29 -8.28 -5.95
CA ARG A 60 15.72 -9.06 -7.06
C ARG A 60 14.46 -8.39 -7.60
N ILE A 61 13.55 -7.96 -6.73
CA ILE A 61 12.30 -7.31 -7.12
C ILE A 61 12.60 -6.02 -7.87
N MET A 62 13.40 -5.12 -7.29
CA MET A 62 13.72 -3.84 -7.95
C MET A 62 14.42 -4.07 -9.29
N GLY A 63 15.35 -5.01 -9.35
CA GLY A 63 16.01 -5.37 -10.60
C GLY A 63 15.06 -5.95 -11.66
N GLN A 64 13.98 -6.65 -11.27
CA GLN A 64 12.95 -7.10 -12.20
C GLN A 64 12.14 -5.92 -12.76
N LEU A 65 11.81 -4.92 -11.92
CA LEU A 65 11.12 -3.71 -12.37
C LEU A 65 11.98 -2.92 -13.36
N ASP A 66 13.27 -2.74 -13.05
CA ASP A 66 14.23 -2.03 -13.91
C ASP A 66 14.43 -2.71 -15.27
N ARG A 67 14.38 -4.05 -15.31
CA ARG A 67 14.58 -4.87 -16.53
C ARG A 67 13.29 -5.34 -17.17
N SER A 68 12.15 -4.73 -16.81
CA SER A 68 10.82 -5.15 -17.30
C SER A 68 10.57 -4.83 -18.78
N GLY A 69 11.49 -4.13 -19.45
CA GLY A 69 11.25 -3.53 -20.78
C GLY A 69 10.52 -2.18 -20.71
N ALA A 70 10.07 -1.77 -19.52
CA ALA A 70 9.51 -0.45 -19.22
C ALA A 70 10.33 0.19 -18.09
N PRO A 71 11.43 0.90 -18.39
CA PRO A 71 12.39 1.38 -17.37
C PRO A 71 11.76 2.31 -16.33
N ASP A 72 10.71 3.05 -16.70
CA ASP A 72 9.97 3.92 -15.79
C ASP A 72 9.27 3.16 -14.65
N LEU A 73 9.03 1.85 -14.79
CA LEU A 73 8.41 1.05 -13.73
C LEU A 73 9.27 1.03 -12.45
N GLY A 74 10.59 0.86 -12.61
CA GLY A 74 11.51 0.93 -11.48
C GLY A 74 11.65 2.34 -10.90
N LEU A 75 11.58 3.36 -11.75
CA LEU A 75 11.56 4.76 -11.32
C LEU A 75 10.31 5.08 -10.48
N LEU A 76 9.13 4.71 -10.97
CA LEU A 76 7.85 4.91 -10.28
C LEU A 76 7.82 4.21 -8.93
N ALA A 77 8.39 3.00 -8.84
CA ALA A 77 8.54 2.30 -7.56
C ALA A 77 9.42 3.12 -6.59
N ARG A 78 10.61 3.57 -7.01
CA ARG A 78 11.50 4.37 -6.15
C ARG A 78 10.86 5.68 -5.69
N LEU A 79 10.16 6.38 -6.58
CA LEU A 79 9.43 7.61 -6.22
C LEU A 79 8.31 7.32 -5.21
N THR A 80 7.55 6.25 -5.42
CA THR A 80 6.48 5.82 -4.50
C THR A 80 7.05 5.47 -3.13
N TYR A 81 8.11 4.69 -3.06
CA TYR A 81 8.73 4.33 -1.79
C TYR A 81 9.40 5.53 -1.10
N GLY A 82 10.07 6.41 -1.83
CA GLY A 82 10.69 7.63 -1.29
C GLY A 82 9.66 8.62 -0.75
N TYR A 83 8.79 9.13 -1.61
CA TYR A 83 7.90 10.25 -1.30
C TYR A 83 6.56 9.84 -0.68
N VAL A 84 6.15 8.58 -0.81
CA VAL A 84 4.82 8.11 -0.34
C VAL A 84 4.96 7.14 0.84
N LEU A 85 5.64 6.01 0.67
CA LEU A 85 5.54 4.92 1.65
C LEU A 85 6.54 4.99 2.81
N SER A 86 7.72 5.60 2.61
CA SER A 86 8.76 5.63 3.65
C SER A 86 8.61 6.73 4.69
N ASN A 87 7.66 7.66 4.49
CA ASN A 87 7.31 8.61 5.54
C ASN A 87 6.53 7.87 6.62
N THR A 88 7.15 7.72 7.78
CA THR A 88 6.61 6.99 8.94
C THR A 88 6.41 7.92 10.15
N ASP A 89 6.21 9.21 9.89
CA ASP A 89 5.99 10.21 10.95
C ASP A 89 4.63 10.01 11.65
N VAL A 90 3.66 9.40 10.95
CA VAL A 90 2.31 9.13 11.45
C VAL A 90 2.04 7.64 11.59
N LEU A 91 2.31 6.86 10.53
CA LEU A 91 2.14 5.41 10.54
C LEU A 91 3.50 4.75 10.68
N THR A 92 3.59 3.74 11.54
CA THR A 92 4.74 2.85 11.61
C THR A 92 4.92 2.05 10.31
N PRO A 93 6.09 1.40 10.10
CA PRO A 93 6.28 0.49 8.96
C PRO A 93 5.25 -0.65 8.91
N ALA A 94 4.85 -1.19 10.07
CA ALA A 94 3.81 -2.20 10.19
C ALA A 94 2.44 -1.65 9.74
N GLU A 95 2.02 -0.51 10.28
CA GLU A 95 0.73 0.13 9.94
C GLU A 95 0.66 0.55 8.47
N THR A 96 1.77 1.07 7.92
CA THR A 96 1.88 1.36 6.48
C THR A 96 1.64 0.10 5.65
N SER A 97 2.18 -1.05 6.09
CA SER A 97 1.94 -2.33 5.43
C SER A 97 0.50 -2.82 5.59
N PHE A 98 -0.16 -2.57 6.73
CA PHE A 98 -1.59 -2.87 6.92
C PHE A 98 -2.47 -2.10 5.95
N VAL A 99 -2.21 -0.80 5.74
CA VAL A 99 -2.92 0.01 4.74
C VAL A 99 -2.73 -0.57 3.33
N LEU A 100 -1.51 -1.00 2.99
CA LEU A 100 -1.25 -1.62 1.70
C LEU A 100 -1.96 -2.96 1.55
N ILE A 101 -1.93 -3.84 2.57
CA ILE A 101 -2.71 -5.09 2.59
C ILE A 101 -4.20 -4.81 2.34
N ALA A 102 -4.77 -3.84 3.08
CA ALA A 102 -6.17 -3.46 2.95
C ALA A 102 -6.52 -2.93 1.55
N SER A 103 -5.57 -2.28 0.87
CA SER A 103 -5.77 -1.79 -0.50
C SER A 103 -5.56 -2.86 -1.58
N LEU A 104 -4.68 -3.84 -1.35
CA LEU A 104 -4.26 -4.81 -2.36
C LEU A 104 -5.22 -6.00 -2.47
N ILE A 105 -5.84 -6.42 -1.36
CA ILE A 105 -6.84 -7.50 -1.33
C ILE A 105 -8.02 -7.20 -2.27
N PRO A 106 -8.75 -6.06 -2.19
CA PRO A 106 -9.88 -5.77 -3.08
C PRO A 106 -9.48 -5.57 -4.54
N GLN A 107 -8.17 -5.45 -4.83
CA GLN A 107 -7.64 -5.28 -6.19
C GLN A 107 -7.16 -6.61 -6.80
N ASP A 108 -7.21 -7.72 -6.06
CA ASP A 108 -6.78 -9.05 -6.50
C ASP A 108 -5.33 -9.10 -7.03
N VAL A 109 -4.42 -8.37 -6.38
CA VAL A 109 -2.99 -8.25 -6.77
C VAL A 109 -2.09 -9.01 -5.80
N ASN A 110 -2.25 -10.34 -5.82
CA ASN A 110 -1.57 -11.27 -4.93
C ASN A 110 -0.02 -11.18 -4.90
N PRO A 111 0.70 -10.96 -6.02
CA PRO A 111 2.15 -10.84 -5.99
C PRO A 111 2.65 -9.70 -5.10
N GLN A 112 1.98 -8.56 -5.13
CA GLN A 112 2.29 -7.41 -4.28
C GLN A 112 1.83 -7.66 -2.84
N LEU A 113 0.64 -8.25 -2.66
CA LEU A 113 0.10 -8.58 -1.34
C LEU A 113 1.06 -9.45 -0.51
N LYS A 114 1.65 -10.50 -1.10
CA LYS A 114 2.63 -11.37 -0.41
C LYS A 114 3.81 -10.59 0.16
N GLY A 115 4.31 -9.61 -0.60
CA GLY A 115 5.39 -8.73 -0.16
C GLY A 115 5.01 -7.92 1.08
N HIS A 116 3.80 -7.38 1.13
CA HIS A 116 3.34 -6.55 2.25
C HIS A 116 2.85 -7.35 3.45
N LEU A 117 2.34 -8.58 3.28
CA LEU A 117 2.07 -9.50 4.39
C LEU A 117 3.37 -9.81 5.14
N ARG A 118 4.43 -10.16 4.42
CA ARG A 118 5.75 -10.37 5.03
C ARG A 118 6.39 -9.07 5.51
N GLY A 119 6.17 -7.99 4.77
CA GLY A 119 6.63 -6.64 5.08
C GLY A 119 6.11 -6.12 6.41
N ALA A 120 4.83 -6.38 6.72
CA ALA A 120 4.24 -6.03 8.01
C ALA A 120 4.99 -6.71 9.16
N LEU A 121 5.29 -8.01 9.03
CA LEU A 121 6.09 -8.74 10.03
C LEU A 121 7.50 -8.16 10.17
N ASN A 122 8.17 -7.88 9.04
CA ASN A 122 9.49 -7.24 9.07
C ASN A 122 9.44 -5.82 9.67
N GLY A 123 8.29 -5.15 9.56
CA GLY A 123 8.01 -3.84 10.16
C GLY A 123 7.60 -3.89 11.63
N GLY A 124 7.56 -5.08 12.26
CA GLY A 124 7.31 -5.25 13.69
C GLY A 124 5.92 -5.81 14.05
N ALA A 125 5.05 -6.09 13.08
CA ALA A 125 3.76 -6.70 13.36
C ALA A 125 3.90 -8.16 13.80
N SER A 126 2.98 -8.61 14.65
CA SER A 126 2.74 -10.02 14.93
C SER A 126 1.99 -10.70 13.78
N VAL A 127 2.09 -12.03 13.71
CA VAL A 127 1.32 -12.85 12.76
C VAL A 127 -0.18 -12.67 12.96
N ASP A 128 -0.62 -12.54 14.21
CA ASP A 128 -2.04 -12.41 14.54
C ASP A 128 -2.62 -11.06 14.09
N GLU A 129 -1.86 -9.97 14.21
CA GLU A 129 -2.27 -8.66 13.67
C GLU A 129 -2.39 -8.71 12.14
N VAL A 130 -1.42 -9.31 11.44
CA VAL A 130 -1.46 -9.44 9.98
C VAL A 130 -2.69 -10.25 9.53
N ARG A 131 -2.98 -11.35 10.21
CA ARG A 131 -4.17 -12.18 9.96
C ARG A 131 -5.46 -11.42 10.25
N ALA A 132 -5.52 -10.70 11.36
CA ALA A 132 -6.70 -9.90 11.73
C ALA A 132 -7.00 -8.83 10.68
N VAL A 133 -6.00 -8.08 10.21
CA VAL A 133 -6.17 -7.08 9.15
C VAL A 133 -6.68 -7.75 7.87
N ARG A 134 -6.04 -8.85 7.44
CA ARG A 134 -6.47 -9.61 6.25
C ARG A 134 -7.93 -10.05 6.37
N ASP A 135 -8.31 -10.62 7.51
CA ASP A 135 -9.64 -11.17 7.73
C ASP A 135 -10.72 -10.07 7.76
N VAL A 136 -10.43 -8.92 8.39
CA VAL A 136 -11.33 -7.76 8.34
C VAL A 136 -11.55 -7.29 6.91
N VAL A 137 -10.48 -7.18 6.11
CA VAL A 137 -10.57 -6.70 4.73
C VAL A 137 -11.36 -7.68 3.86
N ILE A 138 -11.15 -8.99 4.02
CA ILE A 138 -11.93 -10.01 3.31
C ILE A 138 -13.41 -9.89 3.66
N LYS A 139 -13.76 -9.78 4.95
CA LYS A 139 -15.15 -9.60 5.39
C LYS A 139 -15.79 -8.34 4.80
N ILE A 140 -15.05 -7.23 4.73
CA ILE A 140 -15.53 -5.99 4.08
C ILE A 140 -15.78 -6.22 2.59
N CYS A 141 -14.86 -6.92 1.90
CA CYS A 141 -15.00 -7.23 0.48
C CYS A 141 -16.22 -8.12 0.22
N GLU A 142 -16.39 -9.18 1.00
CA GLU A 142 -17.55 -10.10 0.92
C GLU A 142 -18.86 -9.38 1.22
N ALA A 143 -18.90 -8.55 2.26
CA ALA A 143 -20.06 -7.71 2.58
C ALA A 143 -20.36 -6.69 1.47
N SER A 144 -19.34 -6.29 0.70
CA SER A 144 -19.48 -5.44 -0.50
C SER A 144 -19.79 -6.24 -1.77
N GLY A 145 -20.10 -7.55 -1.65
CA GLY A 145 -20.50 -8.42 -2.74
C GLY A 145 -19.35 -9.03 -3.56
N MET A 146 -18.08 -8.87 -3.14
CA MET A 146 -16.98 -9.57 -3.78
C MET A 146 -17.09 -11.07 -3.51
N LYS A 147 -16.79 -11.89 -4.52
CA LYS A 147 -16.85 -13.36 -4.42
C LYS A 147 -15.66 -14.01 -5.13
N ARG A 148 -15.46 -15.31 -4.91
CA ARG A 148 -14.55 -16.08 -5.77
C ARG A 148 -15.13 -16.09 -7.20
N LEU A 149 -14.30 -15.72 -8.18
CA LEU A 149 -14.64 -15.81 -9.60
C LEU A 149 -14.17 -17.14 -10.16
N GLU A 150 -14.95 -17.70 -11.09
CA GLU A 150 -14.53 -18.85 -11.88
C GLU A 150 -13.26 -18.54 -12.67
N GLU A 151 -12.47 -19.56 -12.97
CA GLU A 151 -11.17 -19.42 -13.61
C GLU A 151 -11.27 -18.81 -15.02
N ASP A 152 -12.35 -19.14 -15.74
CA ASP A 152 -12.66 -18.66 -17.09
C ASP A 152 -13.57 -17.41 -17.12
N ALA A 153 -13.91 -16.84 -15.95
CA ALA A 153 -14.78 -15.68 -15.88
C ALA A 153 -14.16 -14.47 -16.61
N ILE A 154 -14.82 -13.98 -17.66
CA ILE A 154 -14.37 -12.83 -18.47
C ILE A 154 -14.35 -11.53 -17.63
N GLY A 155 -15.22 -11.43 -16.63
CA GLY A 155 -15.28 -10.31 -15.70
C GLY A 155 -16.03 -10.69 -14.42
N GLY A 156 -16.09 -9.77 -13.47
CA GLY A 156 -16.79 -9.98 -12.21
C GLY A 156 -16.26 -9.08 -11.11
N TRP A 157 -16.98 -9.07 -10.00
CA TRP A 157 -16.59 -8.38 -8.78
C TRP A 157 -16.10 -9.42 -7.77
N GLY A 158 -14.78 -9.57 -7.65
CA GLY A 158 -14.25 -10.73 -6.92
C GLY A 158 -12.78 -11.05 -7.16
N TRP A 159 -12.36 -12.19 -6.61
CA TRP A 159 -10.99 -12.69 -6.68
C TRP A 159 -10.84 -13.88 -7.63
N ARG A 160 -9.77 -13.87 -8.42
CA ARG A 160 -9.39 -14.93 -9.37
C ARG A 160 -8.46 -15.98 -8.79
N SER A 161 -7.88 -15.69 -7.62
CA SER A 161 -7.09 -16.64 -6.86
C SER A 161 -7.42 -16.55 -5.37
N GLU A 162 -7.02 -17.55 -4.60
CA GLU A 162 -7.11 -17.46 -3.15
C GLU A 162 -6.29 -16.26 -2.67
N VAL A 163 -6.89 -15.42 -1.81
CA VAL A 163 -6.20 -14.25 -1.25
C VAL A 163 -4.98 -14.74 -0.46
N ALA A 164 -3.79 -14.26 -0.80
CA ALA A 164 -2.56 -14.72 -0.18
C ALA A 164 -2.59 -14.63 1.36
N ASN A 165 -1.92 -15.57 2.02
CA ASN A 165 -1.74 -15.61 3.47
C ASN A 165 -0.26 -15.37 3.85
N VAL A 166 -0.02 -15.07 5.12
CA VAL A 166 1.30 -14.76 5.70
C VAL A 166 2.17 -16.00 5.85
#